data_AF-A0A7C4MA66-F1
#
_entry.id   AF-A0A7C4MA66-F1
#
_cell.length_a   1.000
_cell.length_b   1.000
_cell.length_c   1.000
_cell.angle_alpha   90.00
_cell.angle_beta   90.00
_cell.angle_gamma   90.00
#
_symmetry.space_group_name_H-M   'P 1'
#
loop_
_entity.id
_entity.type
_entity.pdbx_description
1 polymer ?
#
loop_
_entity_poly.entity_id
_entity_poly.type
_entity_poly.pdbx_seq_one_letter_code
_entity_poly.pdbx_strand_id
1 'polypeptide(L)' 'EQAILDNRVLEFIRANGSYNVLEIASRLGVPVDKVEQSIFRLAAAGKIHVEEVG' A
#
# COMPACT_ATOMS: atom_id res chain seq x y z
N GLU A 1 -14.26 -2.15 6.22
CA GLU A 1 -13.71 -1.03 5.42
C GLU A 1 -12.21 -1.15 5.18
N GLN A 2 -11.39 -1.31 6.22
CA GLN A 2 -9.94 -1.42 6.07
C GLN A 2 -9.48 -2.64 5.22
N ALA A 3 -10.09 -3.82 5.40
CA ALA A 3 -9.78 -4.99 4.59
C ALA A 3 -10.03 -4.78 3.07
N ILE A 4 -10.99 -3.91 2.71
CA ILE A 4 -11.25 -3.54 1.31
C ILE A 4 -10.11 -2.65 0.80
N LEU A 5 -9.63 -1.71 1.63
CA LEU A 5 -8.48 -0.89 1.30
C LEU A 5 -7.21 -1.72 1.15
N ASP A 6 -6.97 -2.69 2.05
CA ASP A 6 -5.80 -3.58 1.98
C ASP A 6 -5.75 -4.32 0.64
N ASN A 7 -6.91 -4.85 0.17
CA ASN A 7 -6.99 -5.47 -1.15
C ASN A 7 -6.76 -4.47 -2.28
N ARG A 8 -7.30 -3.25 -2.21
CA ARG A 8 -7.08 -2.22 -3.24
C ARG A 8 -5.61 -1.79 -3.33
N VAL A 9 -4.94 -1.63 -2.19
CA VAL A 9 -3.50 -1.31 -2.13
C VAL A 9 -2.67 -2.45 -2.71
N LEU A 10 -2.98 -3.70 -2.33
CA LEU A 10 -2.29 -4.88 -2.86
C LEU A 10 -2.43 -4.99 -4.38
N GLU A 11 -3.64 -4.86 -4.91
CA GLU A 11 -3.90 -4.94 -6.36
C GLU A 11 -3.25 -3.78 -7.11
N PHE A 12 -3.24 -2.58 -6.52
CA PHE A 12 -2.53 -1.42 -7.07
C PHE A 12 -1.02 -1.68 -7.20
N ILE A 13 -0.38 -2.16 -6.14
CA ILE A 13 1.07 -2.48 -6.13
C ILE A 13 1.37 -3.58 -7.15
N ARG A 14 0.54 -4.62 -7.23
CA ARG A 14 0.71 -5.69 -8.22
C ARG A 14 0.59 -5.22 -9.67
N ALA A 15 -0.33 -4.30 -9.94
CA ALA A 15 -0.60 -3.81 -11.29
C ALA A 15 0.45 -2.81 -11.79
N ASN A 16 1.05 -2.03 -10.89
CA ASN A 16 1.93 -0.92 -11.29
C ASN A 16 3.41 -1.16 -10.90
N GLY A 17 3.72 -2.06 -9.97
CA GLY A 17 5.08 -2.32 -9.48
C GLY A 17 5.43 -1.50 -8.24
N SER A 18 6.67 -1.04 -8.17
CA SER A 18 7.20 -0.31 -7.00
C SER A 18 6.73 1.15 -6.98
N TYR A 19 6.10 1.56 -5.87
CA TYR A 19 5.65 2.93 -5.63
C TYR A 19 5.95 3.33 -4.19
N ASN A 20 6.14 4.63 -3.98
CA ASN A 20 6.14 5.20 -2.65
C ASN A 20 4.70 5.33 -2.11
N VAL A 21 4.59 5.40 -0.78
CA VAL A 21 3.31 5.48 -0.08
C VAL A 21 2.47 6.69 -0.51
N LEU A 22 3.12 7.84 -0.71
CA LEU A 22 2.45 9.11 -1.07
C LEU A 22 1.76 9.00 -2.43
N GLU A 23 2.42 8.39 -3.41
CA GLU A 23 1.86 8.16 -4.74
C GLU A 23 0.68 7.18 -4.68
N ILE A 24 0.79 6.10 -3.92
CA ILE A 24 -0.31 5.14 -3.74
C ILE A 24 -1.53 5.85 -3.13
N ALA A 25 -1.32 6.65 -2.08
CA ALA A 25 -2.36 7.43 -1.42
C ALA A 25 -3.04 8.43 -2.38
N SER A 26 -2.24 9.17 -3.14
CA SER A 26 -2.72 10.12 -4.14
C SER A 26 -3.56 9.43 -5.22
N ARG A 27 -3.08 8.32 -5.79
CA ARG A 27 -3.78 7.62 -6.87
C ARG A 27 -5.05 6.90 -6.41
N LEU A 28 -5.05 6.37 -5.20
CA LEU A 28 -6.22 5.67 -4.66
C LEU A 28 -7.25 6.62 -4.02
N GLY A 29 -6.91 7.91 -3.86
CA GLY A 29 -7.77 8.92 -3.24
C GLY A 29 -8.02 8.65 -1.77
N VAL A 30 -7.01 8.14 -1.06
CA VAL A 30 -7.10 7.73 0.36
C VAL A 30 -6.05 8.42 1.20
N PRO A 31 -6.32 8.65 2.51
CA PRO A 31 -5.34 9.21 3.43
C PRO A 31 -4.07 8.35 3.50
N VAL A 32 -2.91 9.02 3.52
CA VAL A 32 -1.58 8.39 3.61
C VAL A 32 -1.51 7.42 4.79
N ASP A 33 -1.96 7.85 5.97
CA ASP A 33 -1.98 7.06 7.20
C ASP A 33 -2.67 5.69 7.02
N LYS A 34 -3.79 5.65 6.29
CA LYS A 34 -4.52 4.40 6.00
C LYS A 34 -3.77 3.51 5.00
N VAL A 35 -3.07 4.12 4.05
CA VAL A 35 -2.22 3.38 3.10
C VAL A 35 -1.01 2.80 3.81
N GLU A 36 -0.35 3.55 4.70
CA GLU A 36 0.75 3.04 5.53
C GLU A 36 0.32 1.83 6.36
N GLN A 37 -0.83 1.92 7.03
CA GLN A 37 -1.38 0.78 7.78
C GLN A 37 -1.70 -0.43 6.89
N SER A 38 -2.07 -0.20 5.63
CA SER A 38 -2.34 -1.27 4.66
C SER A 38 -1.02 -1.92 4.24
N ILE A 39 -0.03 -1.10 3.88
CA ILE A 39 1.31 -1.55 3.49
C ILE A 39 1.97 -2.34 4.61
N PHE A 40 1.94 -1.84 5.85
CA PHE A 40 2.51 -2.54 7.00
C PHE A 40 1.87 -3.92 7.21
N ARG A 41 0.54 -4.02 7.09
CA ARG A 41 -0.18 -5.30 7.19
C ARG A 41 0.12 -6.25 6.04
N LEU A 42 0.17 -5.74 4.82
CA LEU A 42 0.48 -6.53 3.63
C LEU A 42 1.93 -7.04 3.67
N ALA A 43 2.87 -6.23 4.16
CA ALA A 43 4.26 -6.61 4.37
C ALA A 43 4.40 -7.66 5.48
N ALA A 44 3.75 -7.46 6.62
CA ALA A 44 3.71 -8.44 7.71
C ALA A 44 3.08 -9.78 7.29
N ALA A 45 2.12 -9.75 6.36
CA ALA A 45 1.52 -10.94 5.76
C ALA A 45 2.37 -11.56 4.63
N GLY A 46 3.54 -10.99 4.31
CA GLY A 46 4.43 -11.46 3.23
C GLY A 46 3.88 -11.27 1.82
N LYS A 47 2.89 -10.40 1.63
CA LYS A 47 2.24 -10.16 0.32
C LYS A 47 2.97 -9.15 -0.54
N ILE A 48 3.74 -8.25 0.08
CA ILE A 48 4.57 -7.23 -0.58
C ILE A 48 5.91 -7.13 0.14
N HIS A 49 6.91 -6.56 -0.53
CA HIS A 49 8.17 -6.16 0.07
C HIS A 49 8.20 -4.63 0.19
N VAL A 50 8.73 -4.12 1.29
CA VAL A 50 8.86 -2.68 1.55
C VAL A 50 10.33 -2.38 1.73
N GLU A 51 10.85 -1.46 0.92
CA GLU A 51 12.23 -0.99 1.01
C GLU A 51 12.22 0.43 1.58
N GLU A 52 13.01 0.66 2.62
CA GLU A 52 13.23 2.01 3.16
C GLU A 52 14.36 2.66 2.37
N VAL A 53 14.02 3.69 1.60
CA VAL A 53 14.98 4.56 0.90
C VAL A 53 15.29 5.75 1.79
N GLY A 54 16.45 5.69 2.47
CA GLY A 54 17.02 6.76 3.30
C GLY A 54 17.92 7.72 2.54
#